data_AF-A0A2D2H003-F1
#
_entry.id   AF-A0A2D2H003-F1
#
_cell.length_a   1.000
_cell.length_b   1.000
_cell.length_c   1.000
_cell.angle_alpha   90.00
_cell.angle_beta   90.00
_cell.angle_gamma   90.00
#
_symmetry.space_group_name_H-M   'P 1'
#
loop_
_entity.id
_entity.type
_entity.pdbx_description
1 polymer ?
#
loop_
_entity_poly.entity_id
_entity_poly.type
_entity_poly.pdbx_seq_one_letter_code
_entity_poly.pdbx_strand_id
1 'polypeptide(L)'
;MLDTNIYIEDLAGRLPMAATELLDNATLHHCSVCLGEIATGLAARDVTAPGWRAEIRAWSQQMASMLPSRIHSPDRDTWIEAGLVCGTLARVQGYSKLDQRKALNDALVYLTARKAGIPVMTTNRHDCDRLEQLAPGGSVIQVF
;
A
#
# COMPACT_ATOMS: atom_id res chain seq x y z
N MET A 1 3.93 -5.26 -6.13
CA MET A 1 2.87 -4.33 -5.75
C MET A 1 3.43 -3.47 -4.65
N LEU A 2 3.51 -2.16 -4.83
CA LEU A 2 4.04 -1.28 -3.79
C LEU A 2 2.98 -1.01 -2.73
N ASP A 3 3.34 -1.21 -1.47
CA ASP A 3 2.60 -0.70 -0.31
C ASP A 3 2.83 0.81 -0.16
N THR A 4 1.92 1.51 0.53
CA THR A 4 1.95 2.96 0.73
C THR A 4 3.24 3.42 1.41
N ASN A 5 3.75 2.65 2.38
CA ASN A 5 5.00 2.98 3.06
C ASN A 5 6.20 3.03 2.10
N ILE A 6 6.24 2.20 1.05
CA ILE A 6 7.36 2.22 0.09
C ILE A 6 7.42 3.54 -0.67
N TYR A 7 6.28 4.07 -1.12
CA TYR A 7 6.26 5.39 -1.79
C TYR A 7 6.75 6.51 -0.87
N ILE A 8 6.38 6.44 0.42
CA ILE A 8 6.76 7.46 1.40
C ILE A 8 8.26 7.39 1.71
N GLU A 9 8.79 6.18 1.91
CA GLU A 9 10.20 5.98 2.19
C GLU A 9 11.09 6.30 0.97
N ASP A 10 10.63 5.98 -0.24
CA ASP A 10 11.32 6.30 -1.48
C ASP A 10 11.42 7.83 -1.67
N LEU A 11 10.29 8.53 -1.57
CA LEU A 11 10.26 9.99 -1.66
C LEU A 11 11.16 10.64 -0.60
N ALA A 12 11.21 10.07 0.60
CA ALA A 12 12.04 10.58 1.67
C ALA A 12 13.53 10.24 1.54
N GLY A 13 13.92 9.44 0.53
CA GLY A 13 15.30 8.97 0.35
C GLY A 13 15.77 8.07 1.48
N ARG A 14 14.85 7.34 2.13
CA ARG A 14 15.12 6.48 3.30
C ARG A 14 15.20 5.00 2.96
N LEU A 15 14.87 4.61 1.73
CA LEU A 15 15.02 3.24 1.28
C LEU A 15 16.51 2.82 1.23
N PRO A 16 16.86 1.61 1.69
CA PRO A 16 18.18 1.04 1.47
C PRO A 16 18.48 0.91 -0.02
N MET A 17 19.77 0.95 -0.37
CA MET A 17 20.22 0.87 -1.76
C MET A 17 19.65 -0.33 -2.53
N ALA A 18 19.62 -1.52 -1.93
CA ALA A 18 19.06 -2.71 -2.57
C ALA A 18 17.57 -2.58 -2.89
N ALA A 19 16.83 -1.82 -2.08
CA ALA A 19 15.42 -1.54 -2.31
C ALA A 19 15.21 -0.57 -3.46
N THR A 20 16.01 0.50 -3.51
CA THR A 20 16.01 1.47 -4.61
C THR A 20 16.38 0.77 -5.91
N GLU A 21 17.43 -0.06 -5.93
CA GLU A 21 17.81 -0.86 -7.09
C GLU A 21 16.68 -1.79 -7.55
N LEU A 22 15.96 -2.41 -6.61
CA LEU A 22 14.78 -3.22 -6.96
C LEU A 22 13.68 -2.36 -7.59
N LEU A 23 13.39 -1.18 -7.03
CA LEU A 23 12.38 -0.28 -7.59
C LEU A 23 12.73 0.17 -9.02
N ASP A 24 13.99 0.49 -9.28
CA ASP A 24 14.47 0.97 -10.57
C ASP A 24 14.42 -0.11 -11.66
N ASN A 25 14.59 -1.38 -11.28
CA ASN A 25 14.68 -2.50 -12.21
C ASN A 25 13.41 -3.35 -12.31
N ALA A 26 12.47 -3.21 -11.39
CA ALA A 26 11.25 -4.01 -11.36
C ALA A 26 10.13 -3.44 -12.26
N THR A 27 9.24 -4.33 -12.70
CA THR A 27 7.93 -3.91 -13.22
C THR A 27 7.03 -3.56 -12.04
N LEU A 28 6.89 -2.27 -11.77
CA LEU A 28 6.10 -1.78 -10.65
C LEU A 28 4.59 -1.91 -10.93
N HIS A 29 3.87 -2.36 -9.91
CA HIS A 29 2.42 -2.44 -9.90
C HIS A 29 1.87 -1.71 -8.68
N HIS A 30 0.70 -1.10 -8.84
CA HIS A 30 0.11 -0.18 -7.88
C HIS A 30 -1.29 -0.66 -7.47
N CYS A 31 -1.64 -0.49 -6.20
CA CYS A 31 -3.01 -0.70 -5.73
C CYS A 31 -3.71 0.65 -5.61
N SER A 32 -4.96 0.75 -6.08
CA SER A 32 -5.74 1.99 -5.98
C SER A 32 -6.00 2.43 -4.52
N VAL A 33 -5.96 1.49 -3.56
CA VAL A 33 -6.00 1.80 -2.13
C VAL A 33 -4.77 2.62 -1.72
N CYS A 34 -3.56 2.18 -2.05
CA CYS A 34 -2.32 2.91 -1.75
C CYS A 34 -2.31 4.30 -2.41
N LEU A 35 -2.75 4.38 -3.68
CA LEU A 35 -2.88 5.64 -4.39
C LEU A 35 -3.85 6.62 -3.68
N GLY A 36 -4.97 6.11 -3.15
CA GLY A 36 -5.92 6.88 -2.36
C GLY A 36 -5.37 7.33 -1.01
N GLU A 37 -4.57 6.49 -0.35
CA GLU A 37 -3.88 6.84 0.90
C GLU A 37 -2.85 7.96 0.69
N ILE A 38 -2.03 7.86 -0.36
CA ILE A 38 -1.06 8.91 -0.74
C ILE A 38 -1.80 10.22 -1.02
N ALA A 39 -2.84 10.19 -1.85
CA ALA A 39 -3.62 11.37 -2.19
C ALA A 39 -4.24 12.03 -0.95
N THR A 40 -4.79 11.23 -0.03
CA THR A 40 -5.35 11.69 1.23
C THR A 40 -4.27 12.29 2.14
N GLY A 41 -3.11 11.63 2.24
CA GLY A 41 -1.97 12.10 3.03
C GLY A 41 -1.43 13.44 2.53
N LEU A 42 -1.31 13.62 1.21
CA LEU A 42 -0.89 14.88 0.60
C LEU A 42 -1.90 16.01 0.84
N ALA A 43 -3.20 15.71 0.71
CA ALA A 43 -4.27 16.67 0.95
C ALA A 43 -4.38 17.10 2.43
N ALA A 44 -3.96 16.24 3.36
CA ALA A 44 -3.98 16.51 4.80
C ALA A 44 -2.79 17.35 5.31
N ARG A 45 -1.78 17.61 4.47
CA ARG A 45 -0.63 18.46 4.83
C ARG A 45 -1.03 19.94 4.90
N ASP A 46 -0.18 20.73 5.55
CA ASP A 46 -0.35 22.19 5.62
C ASP A 46 -0.31 22.80 4.22
N VAL A 47 -1.48 23.23 3.74
CA VAL A 47 -1.68 23.80 2.41
C VAL A 47 -1.02 25.18 2.24
N THR A 48 -0.62 25.80 3.35
CA THR A 48 0.06 27.10 3.36
C THR A 48 1.58 26.96 3.30
N ALA A 49 2.11 25.75 3.49
CA ALA A 49 3.54 25.50 3.47
C ALA A 49 4.16 25.85 2.10
N PRO A 50 5.35 26.48 2.08
CA PRO A 50 6.08 26.72 0.84
C PRO A 50 6.30 25.40 0.09
N GLY A 51 5.92 25.35 -1.19
CA GLY A 51 6.11 24.18 -2.03
C GLY A 51 4.95 23.18 -2.08
N TRP A 52 3.92 23.29 -1.21
CA TRP A 52 2.77 22.36 -1.19
C TRP A 52 2.12 22.16 -2.57
N ARG A 53 1.87 23.25 -3.31
CA ARG A 53 1.29 23.19 -4.67
C ARG A 53 2.21 22.48 -5.67
N ALA A 54 3.52 22.64 -5.54
CA ALA A 54 4.48 21.99 -6.41
C ALA A 54 4.51 20.48 -6.13
N GLU A 55 4.51 20.10 -4.84
CA GLU A 55 4.47 18.70 -4.41
C GLU A 55 3.21 17.98 -4.90
N ILE A 56 2.01 18.55 -4.70
CA ILE A 56 0.78 17.92 -5.19
C ILE A 56 0.79 17.77 -6.72
N ARG A 57 1.30 18.77 -7.45
CA ARG A 57 1.40 18.67 -8.91
C ARG A 57 2.35 17.57 -9.35
N ALA A 58 3.52 17.46 -8.73
CA ALA A 58 4.49 16.42 -9.04
C ALA A 58 3.88 15.03 -8.80
N TRP A 59 3.23 14.82 -7.66
CA TRP A 59 2.53 13.57 -7.37
C TRP A 59 1.39 13.27 -8.34
N SER A 60 0.56 14.27 -8.66
CA SER A 60 -0.54 14.10 -9.62
C SER A 60 -0.02 13.72 -11.01
N GLN A 61 1.09 14.31 -11.45
CA GLN A 61 1.75 13.97 -12.70
C GLN A 61 2.33 12.56 -12.68
N GLN A 62 2.97 12.16 -11.57
CA GLN A 62 3.50 10.82 -11.41
C GLN A 62 2.39 9.75 -11.40
N MET A 63 1.27 10.00 -10.72
CA MET A 63 0.12 9.09 -10.75
C MET A 63 -0.50 9.01 -12.15
N ALA A 64 -0.57 10.13 -12.87
CA ALA A 64 -1.10 10.18 -14.23
C ALA A 64 -0.18 9.48 -15.27
N SER A 65 1.12 9.34 -14.98
CA SER A 65 2.05 8.62 -15.85
C SER A 65 2.06 7.10 -15.62
N MET A 66 1.42 6.62 -14.56
CA MET A 66 1.27 5.18 -14.30
C MET A 66 0.40 4.54 -15.39
N LEU A 67 0.87 3.39 -15.91
CA LEU A 67 0.10 2.65 -16.90
C LEU A 67 -1.17 2.06 -16.27
N PRO A 68 -2.37 2.24 -16.86
CA PRO A 68 -3.61 1.69 -16.32
C PRO A 68 -3.56 0.17 -16.11
N SER A 69 -2.86 -0.56 -16.98
CA SER A 69 -2.65 -2.02 -16.86
C SER A 69 -1.79 -2.43 -15.66
N ARG A 70 -1.13 -1.47 -15.00
CA ARG A 70 -0.32 -1.70 -13.79
C ARG A 70 -1.02 -1.23 -12.51
N ILE A 71 -2.23 -0.67 -12.64
CA ILE A 71 -3.05 -0.23 -11.50
C ILE A 71 -4.14 -1.27 -11.25
N HIS A 72 -4.14 -1.83 -10.05
CA HIS A 72 -5.08 -2.85 -9.62
C HIS A 72 -6.04 -2.26 -8.58
N SER A 73 -7.34 -2.47 -8.79
CA SER A 73 -8.38 -2.08 -7.84
C SER A 73 -8.97 -3.32 -7.17
N PRO A 74 -9.18 -3.30 -5.84
CA PRO A 74 -9.88 -4.39 -5.18
C PRO A 74 -11.30 -4.53 -5.75
N ASP A 75 -11.63 -5.72 -6.20
CA ASP A 75 -12.97 -6.04 -6.67
C ASP A 75 -13.88 -6.51 -5.53
N ARG A 76 -15.15 -6.78 -5.85
CA ARG A 76 -16.16 -7.18 -4.87
C ARG A 76 -15.70 -8.32 -3.97
N ASP A 77 -15.12 -9.36 -4.55
CA ASP A 77 -14.75 -10.56 -3.79
C ASP A 77 -13.53 -10.26 -2.89
N THR A 78 -12.60 -9.43 -3.37
CA THR A 78 -11.47 -8.92 -2.58
C THR A 78 -11.96 -8.08 -1.39
N TRP A 79 -12.97 -7.24 -1.58
CA TRP A 79 -13.59 -6.45 -0.50
C TRP A 79 -14.25 -7.33 0.57
N ILE A 80 -14.99 -8.37 0.14
CA ILE A 80 -15.65 -9.31 1.06
C ILE A 80 -14.59 -10.03 1.90
N GLU A 81 -13.56 -10.58 1.27
CA GLU A 81 -12.50 -11.30 1.98
C GLU A 81 -11.71 -10.38 2.92
N ALA A 82 -11.34 -9.17 2.47
CA ALA A 82 -10.66 -8.19 3.31
C ALA A 82 -11.48 -7.83 4.56
N GLY A 83 -12.80 -7.69 4.42
CA GLY A 83 -13.70 -7.46 5.54
C GLY A 83 -13.69 -8.60 6.57
N LEU A 84 -13.69 -9.85 6.12
CA LEU A 84 -13.63 -11.03 6.99
C LEU A 84 -12.29 -11.12 7.73
N VAL A 85 -11.18 -10.87 7.02
CA VAL A 85 -9.83 -10.84 7.60
C VAL A 85 -9.72 -9.73 8.64
N CYS A 86 -10.11 -8.50 8.28
CA CYS A 86 -10.08 -7.35 9.19
C CYS A 86 -10.94 -7.58 10.43
N GLY A 87 -12.18 -8.07 10.28
CA GLY A 87 -13.05 -8.37 11.42
C GLY A 87 -12.47 -9.44 12.36
N THR A 88 -11.78 -10.43 11.79
CA THR A 88 -11.10 -11.47 12.56
C THR A 88 -9.90 -10.90 13.33
N LEU A 89 -9.05 -10.12 12.66
CA LEU A 89 -7.93 -9.42 13.31
C LEU A 89 -8.42 -8.48 14.41
N ALA A 90 -9.49 -7.74 14.16
CA ALA A 90 -10.04 -6.82 15.15
C ALA A 90 -10.45 -7.53 16.44
N ARG A 91 -11.10 -8.68 16.31
CA ARG A 91 -11.53 -9.51 17.44
C ARG A 91 -10.35 -10.15 18.17
N VAL A 92 -9.33 -10.62 17.46
CA VAL A 92 -8.21 -11.38 18.05
C VAL A 92 -7.14 -10.46 18.64
N GLN A 93 -6.88 -9.32 18.00
CA GLN A 93 -5.82 -8.38 18.38
C GLN A 93 -6.33 -7.20 19.22
N GLY A 94 -7.66 -7.07 19.42
CA GLY A 94 -8.25 -5.97 20.18
C GLY A 94 -8.12 -4.61 19.50
N TYR A 95 -8.20 -4.57 18.17
CA TYR A 95 -7.97 -3.34 17.39
C TYR A 95 -8.99 -2.25 17.70
N SER A 96 -8.48 -1.01 17.86
CA SER A 96 -9.30 0.19 17.88
C SER A 96 -9.97 0.42 16.51
N LYS A 97 -10.93 1.34 16.43
CA LYS A 97 -11.54 1.72 15.13
C LYS A 97 -10.50 2.21 14.12
N LEU A 98 -9.43 2.87 14.58
CA LEU A 98 -8.37 3.34 13.72
C LEU A 98 -7.55 2.17 13.17
N ASP A 99 -7.20 1.22 14.03
CA ASP A 99 -6.42 0.04 13.65
C ASP A 99 -7.22 -0.89 12.73
N GLN A 100 -8.54 -0.96 12.90
CA GLN A 100 -9.44 -1.67 11.98
C GLN A 100 -9.42 -1.06 10.58
N ARG A 101 -9.45 0.27 10.47
CA ARG A 101 -9.37 0.93 9.15
C ARG A 101 -8.04 0.64 8.46
N LYS A 102 -6.93 0.69 9.21
CA LYS A 102 -5.60 0.35 8.69
C LYS A 102 -5.54 -1.11 8.24
N ALA A 103 -5.97 -2.03 9.10
CA ALA A 103 -6.00 -3.46 8.80
C ALA A 103 -6.86 -3.81 7.58
N LEU A 104 -7.99 -3.10 7.39
CA LEU A 104 -8.81 -3.26 6.18
C LEU A 104 -8.05 -2.83 4.93
N ASN A 105 -7.39 -1.68 4.96
CA ASN A 105 -6.59 -1.20 3.83
C ASN A 105 -5.42 -2.16 3.52
N ASP A 106 -4.68 -2.58 4.54
CA ASP A 106 -3.57 -3.52 4.40
C ASP A 106 -4.07 -4.86 3.80
N ALA A 107 -5.21 -5.36 4.27
CA ALA A 107 -5.84 -6.57 3.74
C ALA A 107 -6.25 -6.38 2.27
N LEU A 108 -6.83 -5.24 1.88
CA LEU A 108 -7.19 -4.96 0.49
C LEU A 108 -5.97 -4.95 -0.42
N VAL A 109 -4.87 -4.32 0.00
CA VAL A 109 -3.62 -4.26 -0.76
C VAL A 109 -3.04 -5.66 -0.94
N TYR A 110 -2.91 -6.40 0.16
CA TYR A 110 -2.38 -7.76 0.17
C TYR A 110 -3.21 -8.73 -0.68
N LEU A 111 -4.54 -8.74 -0.52
CA LEU A 111 -5.42 -9.65 -1.25
C LEU A 111 -5.50 -9.29 -2.74
N THR A 112 -5.45 -8.00 -3.08
CA THR A 112 -5.35 -7.54 -4.48
C THR A 112 -4.06 -8.04 -5.12
N ALA A 113 -2.93 -7.90 -4.41
CA ALA A 113 -1.63 -8.36 -4.89
C ALA A 113 -1.59 -9.89 -5.05
N ARG A 114 -2.08 -10.62 -4.05
CA ARG A 114 -2.24 -12.08 -4.09
C ARG A 114 -3.06 -12.52 -5.30
N LYS A 115 -4.23 -11.91 -5.52
CA LYS A 115 -5.11 -12.24 -6.64
C LYS A 115 -4.43 -12.01 -8.00
N ALA A 116 -3.59 -10.98 -8.09
CA ALA A 116 -2.82 -10.68 -9.29
C ALA A 116 -1.54 -11.54 -9.45
N GLY A 117 -1.18 -12.37 -8.46
CA GLY A 117 0.06 -13.14 -8.46
C GLY A 117 1.32 -12.28 -8.30
N ILE A 118 1.20 -11.13 -7.63
CA ILE A 118 2.27 -10.13 -7.50
C ILE A 118 2.69 -10.05 -6.02
N PRO A 119 3.99 -10.07 -5.67
CA PRO A 119 4.42 -9.86 -4.30
C PRO A 119 4.16 -8.42 -3.82
N VAL A 120 3.77 -8.26 -2.55
CA VAL A 120 3.70 -6.94 -1.89
C VAL A 120 5.11 -6.54 -1.43
N MET A 121 5.56 -5.36 -1.82
CA MET A 121 6.78 -4.76 -1.27
C MET A 121 6.38 -3.82 -0.14
N THR A 122 6.94 -4.01 1.06
CA THR A 122 6.53 -3.27 2.27
C THR A 122 7.67 -3.15 3.28
N THR A 123 7.65 -2.09 4.09
CA THR A 123 8.49 -1.99 5.29
C THR A 123 7.82 -2.59 6.53
N ASN A 124 6.56 -3.04 6.43
CA ASN A 124 5.79 -3.54 7.57
C ASN A 124 5.49 -5.04 7.45
N ARG A 125 6.52 -5.86 7.62
CA ARG A 125 6.40 -7.32 7.53
C ARG A 125 5.41 -7.90 8.53
N HIS A 126 5.39 -7.36 9.75
CA HIS A 126 4.60 -7.90 10.86
C HIS A 126 3.10 -7.94 10.56
N ASP A 127 2.56 -6.88 9.95
CA ASP A 127 1.15 -6.84 9.60
C ASP A 127 0.83 -7.74 8.41
N CYS A 128 1.75 -7.88 7.45
CA CYS A 128 1.59 -8.86 6.38
C CYS A 128 1.63 -10.32 6.88
N ASP A 129 2.46 -10.65 7.87
CA ASP A 129 2.49 -12.01 8.45
C ASP A 129 1.14 -12.38 9.08
N ARG A 130 0.48 -11.43 9.76
CA ARG A 130 -0.88 -11.62 10.29
C ARG A 130 -1.91 -11.86 9.19
N LEU A 131 -1.77 -11.16 8.05
CA LEU A 131 -2.63 -11.35 6.89
C LEU A 131 -2.39 -12.70 6.22
N GLU A 132 -1.13 -13.11 6.05
CA GLU A 132 -0.74 -14.42 5.50
C GLU A 132 -1.30 -15.59 6.33
N GLN A 133 -1.32 -15.47 7.66
CA GLN A 133 -1.89 -16.50 8.54
C GLN A 133 -3.40 -16.71 8.34
N LEU A 134 -4.15 -15.64 8.04
CA LEU A 134 -5.60 -15.69 7.86
C LEU A 134 -6.02 -15.91 6.41
N ALA A 135 -5.19 -15.46 5.47
CA ALA A 135 -5.44 -15.48 4.04
C ALA A 135 -4.16 -15.92 3.30
N PRO A 136 -3.80 -17.21 3.36
CA PRO A 136 -2.54 -17.70 2.79
C PRO A 136 -2.50 -17.57 1.27
N GLY A 137 -1.30 -17.76 0.71
CA GLY A 137 -1.05 -17.80 -0.74
C GLY A 137 -0.56 -16.48 -1.35
N GLY A 138 -0.37 -15.43 -0.55
CA GLY A 138 0.33 -14.22 -0.97
C GLY A 138 1.85 -14.38 -0.91
N SER A 139 2.54 -13.33 -1.35
CA SER A 139 4.00 -13.22 -1.26
C SER A 139 4.35 -11.80 -0.87
N VAL A 140 5.39 -11.64 -0.05
CA VAL A 140 5.82 -10.35 0.50
C VAL A 140 7.33 -10.21 0.38
N ILE A 141 7.77 -9.09 -0.17
CA ILE A 141 9.15 -8.63 -0.19
C ILE A 141 9.29 -7.61 0.94
N GLN A 142 9.99 -8.00 2.00
CA GLN A 142 10.35 -7.07 3.06
C GLN A 142 11.60 -6.29 2.66
N VAL A 143 11.62 -5.00 2.99
CA VAL A 143 12.70 -4.10 2.61
C VAL A 143 13.71 -3.89 3.75
N PHE A 144 13.26 -3.78 5.00
CA PHE A 144 14.07 -3.75 6.23
C PHE A 144 13.17 -3.92 7.46
#